data_AF-L7C876-F1
#
_entry.id   AF-L7C876-F1
#
_cell.length_a   1.000
_cell.length_b   1.000
_cell.length_c   1.000
_cell.angle_alpha   90.00
_cell.angle_beta   90.00
_cell.angle_gamma   90.00
#
_symmetry.space_group_name_H-M   'P 1'
#
loop_
_entity.id
_entity.type
_entity.pdbx_description
1 polymer ?
#
loop_
_entity_poly.entity_id
_entity_poly.type
_entity_poly.pdbx_seq_one_letter_code
_entity_poly.pdbx_strand_id
1 'polypeptide(L)'
;MNFRNLTAFIAATLFVSPQFATAQDVHSGHDHAAHSHATAATGPHGGTLQAVGDHRIETVIAEKGIMFMILGKNDQPIAPPDATGTLKLRVGDSEKEYTYQLKTLKNLAVGVGVDLSKVVDQTLHMNVEITNVGSQPLIFHTMGKLASSKLSDELLISLQATCPVSGQPLGSMGKPPKITIGDKSLFVCCAGCTKKVEASPDQYLTKYYTAEGEQVREGVFKSTLADAAAIAAQKTCPVMDEPLGGMGVPGKVNVNGKAVYICCPGCAKKLVADPEKYLAALKAKGITPPAF
;
A
#
# COMPACT_ATOMS: atom_id res chain seq x y z
N MET A 1 -42.83 -23.24 90.31
CA MET A 1 -42.66 -24.71 90.16
C MET A 1 -41.47 -24.94 89.24
N ASN A 2 -40.59 -25.84 89.66
CA ASN A 2 -39.23 -26.11 89.15
C ASN A 2 -39.16 -26.71 87.73
N PHE A 3 -37.91 -26.86 87.27
CA PHE A 3 -37.33 -27.80 86.28
C PHE A 3 -37.30 -27.33 84.82
N ARG A 4 -36.31 -27.68 83.98
CA ARG A 4 -34.88 -28.05 84.05
C ARG A 4 -34.49 -28.40 82.59
N ASN A 5 -33.21 -28.24 82.27
CA ASN A 5 -32.47 -28.67 81.07
C ASN A 5 -32.98 -29.92 80.32
N LEU A 6 -32.77 -29.97 79.00
CA LEU A 6 -32.11 -31.12 78.36
C LEU A 6 -31.40 -30.75 77.05
N THR A 7 -30.16 -31.22 76.95
CA THR A 7 -29.20 -31.18 75.86
C THR A 7 -29.51 -32.29 74.82
N ALA A 8 -29.26 -32.06 73.53
CA ALA A 8 -29.02 -33.14 72.57
C ALA A 8 -28.04 -32.69 71.46
N PHE A 9 -26.88 -33.34 71.45
CA PHE A 9 -25.86 -33.32 70.41
C PHE A 9 -26.33 -34.13 69.19
N ILE A 10 -26.10 -33.63 67.97
CA ILE A 10 -25.90 -34.45 66.77
C ILE A 10 -24.75 -33.84 65.96
N ALA A 11 -23.70 -34.63 65.75
CA ALA A 11 -22.59 -34.38 64.84
C ALA A 11 -22.54 -35.52 63.81
N ALA A 12 -22.41 -35.18 62.52
CA ALA A 12 -21.89 -36.03 61.43
C ALA A 12 -21.77 -35.16 60.15
N THR A 13 -20.61 -34.59 59.82
CA THR A 13 -19.56 -35.08 58.90
C THR A 13 -20.02 -35.41 57.47
N LEU A 14 -19.64 -34.55 56.50
CA LEU A 14 -19.39 -34.95 55.10
C LEU A 14 -18.25 -34.12 54.46
N PHE A 15 -17.12 -34.81 54.27
CA PHE A 15 -16.09 -34.75 53.23
C PHE A 15 -15.67 -33.43 52.56
N VAL A 16 -14.45 -32.99 52.89
CA VAL A 16 -13.57 -32.17 52.05
C VAL A 16 -12.63 -33.12 51.32
N SER A 17 -12.64 -33.09 49.98
CA SER A 17 -11.66 -33.81 49.14
C SER A 17 -10.35 -33.01 49.05
N PRO A 18 -9.17 -33.66 49.15
CA PRO A 18 -7.88 -33.02 48.89
C PRO A 18 -7.43 -33.29 47.46
N GLN A 19 -6.98 -32.27 46.73
CA GLN A 19 -6.13 -32.46 45.55
C GLN A 19 -4.92 -31.53 45.60
N PHE A 20 -3.82 -32.18 46.01
CA PHE A 20 -2.44 -32.07 45.55
C PHE A 20 -1.89 -30.69 45.13
N ALA A 21 -0.99 -30.23 46.00
CA ALA A 21 0.10 -29.34 45.66
C ALA A 21 1.03 -29.96 44.61
N THR A 22 1.40 -29.16 43.60
CA THR A 22 2.71 -29.25 42.96
C THR A 22 3.35 -27.88 43.04
N ALA A 23 4.49 -27.82 43.74
CA ALA A 23 5.42 -26.70 43.74
C ALA A 23 6.54 -26.97 42.72
N GLN A 24 7.22 -25.88 42.33
CA GLN A 24 8.39 -25.77 41.43
C GLN A 24 7.99 -25.76 39.94
N ASP A 25 8.33 -24.75 39.13
CA ASP A 25 9.63 -24.09 39.01
C ASP A 25 9.58 -22.56 38.88
N VAL A 26 10.64 -21.95 39.39
CA VAL A 26 11.00 -20.55 39.20
C VAL A 26 11.70 -20.43 37.84
N HIS A 27 11.12 -19.69 36.91
CA HIS A 27 11.85 -19.14 35.77
C HIS A 27 11.66 -17.63 35.68
N SER A 28 12.73 -16.94 36.04
CA SER A 28 13.01 -15.53 35.81
C SER A 28 13.20 -15.26 34.31
N GLY A 29 12.69 -14.12 33.82
CA GLY A 29 12.91 -13.59 32.46
C GLY A 29 11.97 -14.17 31.40
N HIS A 30 11.37 -13.43 30.47
CA HIS A 30 11.65 -12.09 29.96
C HIS A 30 10.35 -11.40 29.54
N ASP A 31 10.21 -10.11 29.87
CA ASP A 31 9.24 -9.22 29.22
C ASP A 31 9.57 -9.13 27.73
N HIS A 32 8.85 -9.87 26.90
CA HIS A 32 8.75 -9.53 25.49
C HIS A 32 7.65 -8.50 25.37
N ALA A 33 8.06 -7.23 25.39
CA ALA A 33 7.28 -6.14 24.84
C ALA A 33 6.80 -6.58 23.45
N ALA A 34 5.51 -6.86 23.35
CA ALA A 34 4.86 -7.11 22.08
C ALA A 34 5.06 -5.86 21.23
N HIS A 35 5.99 -5.92 20.27
CA HIS A 35 6.06 -4.94 19.20
C HIS A 35 4.80 -5.11 18.37
N SER A 36 3.76 -4.35 18.75
CA SER A 36 2.61 -4.08 17.94
C SER A 36 3.11 -3.48 16.62
N HIS A 37 3.13 -4.30 15.55
CA HIS A 37 3.17 -3.80 14.19
C HIS A 37 1.85 -3.08 13.91
N ALA A 38 1.73 -1.86 14.43
CA ALA A 38 0.72 -0.93 13.96
C ALA A 38 0.95 -0.76 12.45
N THR A 39 -0.07 -1.05 11.65
CA THR A 39 -0.10 -0.73 10.23
C THR A 39 0.26 0.75 10.09
N ALA A 40 1.40 1.03 9.43
CA ALA A 40 1.90 2.37 9.33
C ALA A 40 0.90 3.24 8.55
N ALA A 41 0.40 4.31 9.18
CA ALA A 41 -0.62 5.16 8.60
C ALA A 41 -0.09 5.86 7.34
N THR A 42 -0.90 5.91 6.28
CA THR A 42 -0.56 6.67 5.06
C THR A 42 -0.69 8.16 5.33
N GLY A 43 0.32 8.91 4.91
CA GLY A 43 0.37 10.36 5.05
C GLY A 43 -0.34 11.12 3.93
N PRO A 44 -0.54 12.44 4.15
CA PRO A 44 -1.22 13.34 3.22
C PRO A 44 -0.55 13.44 1.83
N HIS A 45 0.72 13.09 1.72
CA HIS A 45 1.49 13.08 0.46
C HIS A 45 1.73 11.68 -0.08
N GLY A 46 1.01 10.67 0.44
CA GLY A 46 1.09 9.28 0.00
C GLY A 46 2.29 8.50 0.52
N GLY A 47 2.99 9.03 1.52
CA GLY A 47 4.09 8.38 2.22
C GLY A 47 3.65 7.62 3.47
N THR A 48 4.64 7.13 4.21
CA THR A 48 4.43 6.44 5.50
C THR A 48 4.64 7.41 6.65
N LEU A 49 3.68 7.47 7.58
CA LEU A 49 3.76 8.32 8.77
C LEU A 49 4.45 7.62 9.95
N GLN A 50 5.25 8.40 10.67
CA GLN A 50 5.88 8.01 11.93
C GLN A 50 5.98 9.22 12.88
N ALA A 51 5.86 8.99 14.18
CA ALA A 51 6.16 9.99 15.20
C ALA A 51 7.66 9.93 15.57
N VAL A 52 8.32 11.08 15.60
CA VAL A 52 9.74 11.23 15.98
C VAL A 52 9.85 12.41 16.93
N GLY A 53 9.96 12.12 18.24
CA GLY A 53 9.78 13.15 19.27
C GLY A 53 8.39 13.79 19.16
N ASP A 54 8.34 15.11 19.18
CA ASP A 54 7.10 15.89 19.02
C ASP A 54 6.69 16.11 17.55
N HIS A 55 7.46 15.57 16.60
CA HIS A 55 7.21 15.75 15.18
C HIS A 55 6.52 14.54 14.55
N ARG A 56 5.64 14.83 13.59
CA ARG A 56 5.12 13.84 12.65
C ARG A 56 5.96 13.89 11.39
N ILE A 57 6.58 12.78 11.04
CA ILE A 57 7.40 12.63 9.85
C ILE A 57 6.66 11.76 8.85
N GLU A 58 6.48 12.27 7.63
CA GLU A 58 6.04 11.47 6.50
C GLU A 58 7.23 11.15 5.60
N THR A 59 7.46 9.85 5.37
CA THR A 59 8.49 9.36 4.46
C THR A 59 7.88 9.07 3.09
N VAL A 60 8.30 9.81 2.07
CA VAL A 60 7.83 9.65 0.69
C VAL A 60 8.98 9.12 -0.16
N ILE A 61 8.76 7.94 -0.76
CA ILE A 61 9.72 7.28 -1.65
C ILE A 61 9.18 7.38 -3.08
N ALA A 62 9.92 8.05 -3.95
CA ALA A 62 9.59 8.21 -5.37
C ALA A 62 10.74 7.71 -6.24
N GLU A 63 10.48 7.42 -7.52
CA GLU A 63 11.50 6.83 -8.41
C GLU A 63 12.78 7.67 -8.49
N LYS A 64 12.67 9.01 -8.36
CA LYS A 64 13.80 9.96 -8.47
C LYS A 64 14.28 10.52 -7.13
N GLY A 65 13.78 10.04 -6.00
CA GLY A 65 14.30 10.50 -4.71
C GLY A 65 13.51 10.05 -3.50
N ILE A 66 14.08 10.38 -2.34
CA ILE A 66 13.50 10.11 -1.03
C ILE A 66 13.33 11.44 -0.31
N MET A 67 12.16 11.64 0.28
CA MET A 67 11.78 12.85 1.00
C MET A 67 11.27 12.51 2.40
N PHE A 68 11.66 13.32 3.36
CA PHE A 68 11.18 13.31 4.74
C PHE A 68 10.48 14.64 4.99
N MET A 69 9.17 14.58 5.19
CA MET A 69 8.34 15.76 5.43
C MET A 69 8.08 15.87 6.93
N ILE A 70 8.64 16.91 7.55
CA ILE A 70 8.28 17.30 8.92
C ILE A 70 6.94 18.02 8.80
N LEU A 71 5.87 17.41 9.30
CA LEU A 71 4.51 17.93 9.14
C LEU A 71 4.18 18.93 10.25
N GLY A 72 3.73 20.11 9.85
CA GLY A 72 3.22 21.15 10.73
C GLY A 72 1.70 21.10 10.88
N LYS A 73 1.11 22.27 11.17
CA LYS A 73 -0.35 22.42 11.18
C LYS A 73 -0.91 22.21 9.77
N ASN A 74 -2.09 21.62 9.68
CA ASN A 74 -2.78 21.32 8.41
C ASN A 74 -1.94 20.43 7.46
N ASP A 75 -1.11 19.55 8.01
CA ASP A 75 -0.44 18.50 7.23
C ASP A 75 0.57 19.01 6.17
N GLN A 76 1.03 20.26 6.27
CA GLN A 76 2.04 20.82 5.34
C GLN A 76 3.48 20.56 5.81
N PRO A 77 4.44 20.37 4.89
CA PRO A 77 5.87 20.31 5.25
C PRO A 77 6.38 21.67 5.77
N ILE A 78 7.17 21.65 6.85
CA ILE A 78 7.64 22.87 7.55
C ILE A 78 9.16 22.94 7.76
N ALA A 79 9.98 22.17 7.02
CA ALA A 79 11.42 22.20 7.25
C ALA A 79 12.02 23.59 6.92
N PRO A 80 12.86 24.17 7.80
CA PRO A 80 13.59 25.40 7.51
C PRO A 80 14.47 25.29 6.25
N PRO A 81 14.71 26.38 5.51
CA PRO A 81 15.54 26.35 4.30
C PRO A 81 16.98 25.85 4.52
N ASP A 82 17.50 26.01 5.72
CA ASP A 82 18.84 25.59 6.16
C ASP A 82 18.86 24.21 6.84
N ALA A 83 17.71 23.52 6.91
CA ALA A 83 17.68 22.12 7.32
C ALA A 83 18.48 21.24 6.35
N THR A 84 19.26 20.35 6.93
CA THR A 84 20.15 19.42 6.23
C THR A 84 20.19 18.12 7.01
N GLY A 85 20.87 17.11 6.49
CA GLY A 85 20.95 15.85 7.20
C GLY A 85 21.72 14.78 6.47
N THR A 86 21.76 13.60 7.07
CA THR A 86 22.37 12.41 6.49
C THR A 86 21.32 11.31 6.39
N LEU A 87 21.28 10.66 5.22
CA LEU A 87 20.54 9.42 5.02
C LEU A 87 21.54 8.29 4.77
N LYS A 88 21.50 7.28 5.62
CA LYS A 88 22.14 5.99 5.41
C LYS A 88 21.10 5.00 4.91
N LEU A 89 21.23 4.59 3.65
CA LEU A 89 20.29 3.74 2.93
C LEU A 89 20.88 2.35 2.73
N ARG A 90 20.09 1.32 3.05
CA ARG A 90 20.40 -0.09 2.81
C ARG A 90 19.22 -0.73 2.08
N VAL A 91 19.52 -1.57 1.07
CA VAL A 91 18.51 -2.17 0.18
C VAL A 91 18.37 -3.65 0.44
N GLY A 92 17.15 -4.11 0.71
CA GLY A 92 16.83 -5.47 1.09
C GLY A 92 17.67 -5.95 2.27
N ASP A 93 18.15 -7.18 2.16
CA ASP A 93 19.04 -7.81 3.15
C ASP A 93 20.52 -7.56 2.84
N SER A 94 20.85 -6.65 1.92
CA SER A 94 22.25 -6.30 1.65
C SER A 94 22.88 -5.70 2.90
N GLU A 95 24.13 -6.06 3.18
CA GLU A 95 24.97 -5.40 4.19
C GLU A 95 25.52 -4.04 3.70
N LYS A 96 25.35 -3.71 2.42
CA LYS A 96 25.89 -2.49 1.83
C LYS A 96 25.05 -1.27 2.21
N GLU A 97 25.69 -0.31 2.87
CA GLU A 97 25.10 0.98 3.24
C GLU A 97 25.59 2.09 2.30
N TYR A 98 24.66 2.93 1.86
CA TYR A 98 24.91 4.09 1.01
C TYR A 98 24.57 5.37 1.77
N THR A 99 25.52 6.29 1.86
CA THR A 99 25.33 7.56 2.58
C THR A 99 25.04 8.70 1.61
N TYR A 100 23.98 9.45 1.89
CA TYR A 100 23.51 10.57 1.12
C TYR A 100 23.37 11.82 2.01
N GLN A 101 23.76 12.98 1.47
CA GLN A 101 23.47 14.25 2.10
C GLN A 101 22.05 14.71 1.73
N LEU A 102 21.25 15.00 2.75
CA LEU A 102 19.92 15.56 2.62
C LEU A 102 19.97 17.08 2.57
N LYS A 103 19.03 17.69 1.86
CA LYS A 103 18.84 19.15 1.81
C LYS A 103 17.36 19.49 1.83
N THR A 104 17.00 20.66 2.33
CA THR A 104 15.65 21.20 2.15
C THR A 104 15.36 21.45 0.66
N LEU A 105 14.22 20.95 0.20
CA LEU A 105 13.71 21.06 -1.16
C LEU A 105 12.73 22.24 -1.26
N LYS A 106 12.34 22.60 -2.49
CA LYS A 106 11.42 23.73 -2.76
C LYS A 106 10.04 23.57 -2.09
N ASN A 107 9.62 22.34 -1.82
CA ASN A 107 8.36 22.01 -1.13
C ASN A 107 8.53 21.90 0.39
N LEU A 108 9.64 22.39 0.96
CA LEU A 108 9.94 22.35 2.40
C LEU A 108 10.05 20.93 2.99
N ALA A 109 10.26 19.92 2.14
CA ALA A 109 10.69 18.58 2.56
C ALA A 109 12.21 18.53 2.67
N VAL A 110 12.75 17.68 3.55
CA VAL A 110 14.19 17.37 3.60
C VAL A 110 14.42 16.09 2.80
N GLY A 111 15.28 16.12 1.78
CA GLY A 111 15.38 14.97 0.88
C GLY A 111 16.65 14.91 0.04
N VAL A 112 16.74 13.87 -0.78
CA VAL A 112 17.82 13.64 -1.74
C VAL A 112 17.27 13.08 -3.05
N GLY A 113 17.87 13.54 -4.17
CA GLY A 113 17.66 12.95 -5.48
C GLY A 113 18.49 11.68 -5.65
N VAL A 114 17.82 10.54 -5.84
CA VAL A 114 18.44 9.23 -6.05
C VAL A 114 17.56 8.44 -7.01
N ASP A 115 18.17 7.78 -8.00
CA ASP A 115 17.43 6.93 -8.94
C ASP A 115 17.17 5.55 -8.32
N LEU A 116 15.92 5.31 -7.94
CA LEU A 116 15.44 4.11 -7.28
C LEU A 116 14.80 3.10 -8.26
N SER A 117 14.82 3.38 -9.57
CA SER A 117 14.20 2.54 -10.60
C SER A 117 14.67 1.08 -10.61
N LYS A 118 15.87 0.78 -10.08
CA LYS A 118 16.44 -0.56 -10.00
C LYS A 118 16.11 -1.33 -8.72
N VAL A 119 15.45 -0.69 -7.76
CA VAL A 119 15.14 -1.26 -6.43
C VAL A 119 13.66 -1.24 -6.10
N VAL A 120 12.81 -1.24 -7.14
CA VAL A 120 11.35 -1.39 -7.03
C VAL A 120 11.01 -2.65 -6.23
N ASP A 121 10.02 -2.55 -5.34
CA ASP A 121 9.54 -3.61 -4.42
C ASP A 121 10.57 -4.18 -3.42
N GLN A 122 11.81 -3.69 -3.44
CA GLN A 122 12.83 -4.01 -2.43
C GLN A 122 12.65 -3.13 -1.20
N THR A 123 12.81 -3.71 -0.01
CA THR A 123 12.75 -2.98 1.25
C THR A 123 13.93 -2.01 1.34
N LEU A 124 13.66 -0.74 1.57
CA LEU A 124 14.65 0.29 1.84
C LEU A 124 14.70 0.53 3.35
N HIS A 125 15.83 0.23 3.96
CA HIS A 125 16.15 0.55 5.34
C HIS A 125 16.85 1.89 5.38
N MET A 126 16.30 2.86 6.10
CA MET A 126 16.78 4.24 6.11
C MET A 126 17.06 4.68 7.53
N ASN A 127 18.33 4.93 7.85
CA ASN A 127 18.74 5.62 9.07
C ASN A 127 18.93 7.09 8.72
N VAL A 128 18.17 7.95 9.38
CA VAL A 128 18.04 9.37 9.03
C VAL A 128 18.44 10.22 10.21
N GLU A 129 19.26 11.23 9.94
CA GLU A 129 19.56 12.31 10.86
C GLU A 129 19.26 13.64 10.15
N ILE A 130 18.37 14.46 10.71
CA ILE A 130 18.04 15.80 10.20
C ILE A 130 18.44 16.82 11.26
N THR A 131 19.21 17.82 10.84
CA THR A 131 19.70 18.91 11.67
C THR A 131 19.04 20.25 11.27
N ASN A 132 19.18 21.26 12.14
CA ASN A 132 18.59 22.60 11.97
C ASN A 132 17.04 22.59 11.85
N VAL A 133 16.39 21.72 12.62
CA VAL A 133 14.91 21.57 12.65
C VAL A 133 14.32 21.79 14.05
N GLY A 134 15.13 22.33 14.96
CA GLY A 134 14.80 22.53 16.37
C GLY A 134 16.07 22.68 17.21
N SER A 135 15.94 22.48 18.52
CA SER A 135 17.08 22.50 19.45
C SER A 135 17.94 21.24 19.39
N GLN A 136 17.40 20.13 18.89
CA GLN A 136 18.08 18.85 18.76
C GLN A 136 17.87 18.28 17.34
N PRO A 137 18.82 17.46 16.85
CA PRO A 137 18.64 16.75 15.59
C PRO A 137 17.53 15.71 15.71
N LEU A 138 16.79 15.50 14.63
CA LEU A 138 15.84 14.39 14.51
C LEU A 138 16.58 13.17 13.99
N ILE A 139 16.66 12.14 14.83
CA ILE A 139 17.31 10.87 14.48
C ILE A 139 16.26 9.77 14.52
N PHE A 140 16.08 9.06 13.42
CA PHE A 140 15.09 8.01 13.32
C PHE A 140 15.47 6.95 12.28
N HIS A 141 14.93 5.75 12.48
CA HIS A 141 14.92 4.69 11.48
C HIS A 141 13.53 4.60 10.85
N THR A 142 13.50 4.39 9.54
CA THR A 142 12.26 4.08 8.83
C THR A 142 12.51 3.07 7.72
N MET A 143 11.46 2.32 7.38
CA MET A 143 11.46 1.37 6.28
C MET A 143 10.37 1.73 5.28
N GLY A 144 10.65 1.51 4.01
CA GLY A 144 9.63 1.63 2.98
C GLY A 144 10.05 0.93 1.71
N LYS A 145 9.19 0.98 0.69
CA LYS A 145 9.49 0.44 -0.64
C LYS A 145 9.15 1.50 -1.67
N LEU A 146 9.94 1.55 -2.73
CA LEU A 146 9.46 2.23 -3.93
C LEU A 146 8.31 1.38 -4.48
N ALA A 147 7.09 1.88 -4.33
CA ALA A 147 5.92 1.26 -4.94
C ALA A 147 6.11 1.25 -6.46
N SER A 148 5.95 0.07 -7.07
CA SER A 148 5.92 -0.03 -8.52
C SER A 148 4.84 0.92 -9.07
N SER A 149 5.22 1.75 -10.05
CA SER A 149 4.27 2.47 -10.89
C SER A 149 3.53 1.55 -11.85
N LYS A 150 3.81 0.25 -11.83
CA LYS A 150 3.12 -0.78 -12.59
C LYS A 150 2.08 -1.45 -11.68
N LEU A 151 0.96 -1.81 -12.29
CA LEU A 151 -0.06 -2.62 -11.63
C LEU A 151 0.49 -4.00 -11.25
N SER A 152 -0.09 -4.62 -10.23
CA SER A 152 0.24 -6.00 -9.87
C SER A 152 -0.07 -6.95 -11.02
N ASP A 153 0.64 -8.08 -11.07
CA ASP A 153 0.37 -9.11 -12.08
C ASP A 153 -1.06 -9.63 -11.95
N GLU A 154 -1.59 -9.77 -10.74
CA GLU A 154 -2.97 -10.18 -10.48
C GLU A 154 -3.99 -9.21 -11.10
N LEU A 155 -3.75 -7.90 -10.99
CA LEU A 155 -4.61 -6.90 -11.60
C LEU A 155 -4.46 -6.88 -13.12
N LEU A 156 -3.24 -6.98 -13.65
CA LEU A 156 -3.01 -7.05 -15.09
C LEU A 156 -3.65 -8.30 -15.72
N ILE A 157 -3.57 -9.45 -15.04
CA ILE A 157 -4.27 -10.68 -15.42
C ILE A 157 -5.77 -10.46 -15.44
N SER A 158 -6.32 -9.76 -14.44
CA SER A 158 -7.75 -9.46 -14.35
C SER A 158 -8.22 -8.49 -15.44
N LEU A 159 -7.41 -7.48 -15.78
CA LEU A 159 -7.66 -6.56 -16.90
C LEU A 159 -7.60 -7.27 -18.26
N GLN A 160 -6.70 -8.26 -18.40
CA GLN A 160 -6.58 -9.02 -19.63
C GLN A 160 -7.69 -10.07 -19.78
N ALA A 161 -8.10 -10.70 -18.68
CA ALA A 161 -9.12 -11.74 -18.50
C ALA A 161 -8.90 -13.06 -19.27
N THR A 162 -8.41 -13.00 -20.51
CA THR A 162 -8.31 -14.15 -21.43
C THR A 162 -6.90 -14.31 -21.98
N CYS A 163 -6.53 -15.55 -22.29
CA CYS A 163 -5.29 -15.87 -22.97
C CYS A 163 -5.33 -15.35 -24.42
N PRO A 164 -4.31 -14.60 -24.87
CA PRO A 164 -4.30 -14.00 -26.20
C PRO A 164 -4.24 -15.01 -27.33
N VAL A 165 -3.75 -16.22 -27.02
CA VAL A 165 -3.57 -17.31 -27.99
C VAL A 165 -4.78 -18.23 -28.04
N SER A 166 -5.29 -18.68 -26.89
CA SER A 166 -6.36 -19.70 -26.82
C SER A 166 -7.75 -19.11 -26.61
N GLY A 167 -7.87 -17.85 -26.21
CA GLY A 167 -9.13 -17.21 -25.81
C GLY A 167 -9.71 -17.71 -24.48
N GLN A 168 -9.05 -18.68 -23.83
CA GLN A 168 -9.53 -19.24 -22.56
C GLN A 168 -9.29 -18.29 -21.38
N PRO A 169 -10.12 -18.34 -20.32
CA PRO A 169 -9.93 -17.53 -19.12
C PRO A 169 -8.55 -17.77 -18.47
N LEU A 170 -7.84 -16.70 -18.14
CA LEU A 170 -6.60 -16.78 -17.39
C LEU A 170 -6.87 -17.24 -15.95
N GLY A 171 -5.92 -17.99 -15.37
CA GLY A 171 -6.03 -18.53 -14.00
C GLY A 171 -6.70 -19.91 -13.92
N SER A 172 -7.46 -20.32 -14.93
CA SER A 172 -8.10 -21.65 -14.99
C SER A 172 -7.10 -22.82 -15.06
N MET A 173 -5.86 -22.55 -15.47
CA MET A 173 -4.77 -23.53 -15.60
C MET A 173 -3.61 -23.27 -14.62
N GLY A 174 -3.88 -22.55 -13.52
CA GLY A 174 -2.87 -22.13 -12.56
C GLY A 174 -2.32 -20.72 -12.86
N LYS A 175 -1.19 -20.37 -12.22
CA LYS A 175 -0.59 -19.03 -12.34
C LYS A 175 -0.17 -18.77 -13.80
N PRO A 176 -0.77 -17.77 -14.48
CA PRO A 176 -0.46 -17.46 -15.86
C PRO A 176 1.02 -17.06 -16.06
N PRO A 177 1.76 -17.68 -17.02
CA PRO A 177 3.07 -17.18 -17.40
C PRO A 177 3.01 -15.76 -17.95
N LYS A 178 3.92 -14.90 -17.47
CA LYS A 178 4.06 -13.50 -17.87
C LYS A 178 5.07 -13.35 -19.00
N ILE A 179 4.74 -12.51 -19.98
CA ILE A 179 5.58 -12.14 -21.12
C ILE A 179 5.68 -10.61 -21.09
N THR A 180 6.89 -10.08 -20.98
CA THR A 180 7.13 -8.64 -20.91
C THR A 180 7.76 -8.16 -22.21
N ILE A 181 7.15 -7.18 -22.86
CA ILE A 181 7.60 -6.58 -24.11
C ILE A 181 7.63 -5.06 -23.89
N GLY A 182 8.83 -4.51 -23.71
CA GLY A 182 8.99 -3.12 -23.28
C GLY A 182 8.40 -2.88 -21.89
N ASP A 183 7.47 -1.92 -21.79
CA ASP A 183 6.73 -1.60 -20.58
C ASP A 183 5.43 -2.41 -20.43
N LYS A 184 5.01 -3.10 -21.50
CA LYS A 184 3.76 -3.87 -21.57
C LYS A 184 3.96 -5.30 -21.12
N SER A 185 2.94 -5.83 -20.43
CA SER A 185 2.88 -7.23 -20.02
C SER A 185 1.70 -7.92 -20.71
N LEU A 186 1.91 -9.18 -21.11
CA LEU A 186 0.86 -10.11 -21.51
C LEU A 186 0.98 -11.38 -20.68
N PHE A 187 -0.15 -12.02 -20.43
CA PHE A 187 -0.23 -13.27 -19.69
C PHE A 187 -0.83 -14.35 -20.58
N VAL A 188 -0.32 -15.57 -20.49
CA VAL A 188 -0.86 -16.71 -21.25
C VAL A 188 -1.35 -17.79 -20.32
N CYS A 189 -2.20 -18.71 -20.81
CA CYS A 189 -2.72 -19.78 -19.96
C CYS A 189 -1.70 -20.89 -19.68
N CYS A 190 -0.69 -21.07 -20.54
CA CYS A 190 0.31 -22.12 -20.39
C CYS A 190 1.59 -21.83 -21.19
N ALA A 191 2.68 -22.56 -20.89
CA ALA A 191 3.98 -22.40 -21.55
C ALA A 191 3.93 -22.61 -23.09
N GLY A 192 2.99 -23.43 -23.58
CA GLY A 192 2.81 -23.63 -25.02
C GLY A 192 2.34 -22.37 -25.77
N CYS A 193 1.65 -21.46 -25.08
CA CYS A 193 1.20 -20.20 -25.65
C CYS A 193 2.30 -19.12 -25.66
N THR A 194 3.32 -19.24 -24.80
CA THR A 194 4.41 -18.26 -24.70
C THR A 194 5.14 -18.06 -26.03
N LYS A 195 5.57 -19.16 -26.66
CA LYS A 195 6.29 -19.12 -27.95
C LYS A 195 5.50 -18.44 -29.06
N LYS A 196 4.17 -18.61 -29.07
CA LYS A 196 3.30 -17.99 -30.08
C LYS A 196 3.23 -16.48 -29.91
N VAL A 197 3.19 -15.98 -28.68
CA VAL A 197 3.20 -14.55 -28.40
C VAL A 197 4.55 -13.93 -28.75
N GLU A 198 5.65 -14.57 -28.35
CA GLU A 198 7.01 -14.10 -28.64
C GLU A 198 7.32 -14.03 -30.14
N ALA A 199 6.75 -14.93 -30.94
CA ALA A 199 6.92 -14.92 -32.39
C ALA A 199 6.16 -13.79 -33.10
N SER A 200 5.13 -13.22 -32.47
CA SER A 200 4.29 -12.16 -33.08
C SER A 200 3.72 -11.20 -32.02
N PRO A 201 4.58 -10.52 -31.24
CA PRO A 201 4.17 -9.76 -30.06
C PRO A 201 3.21 -8.63 -30.40
N ASP A 202 3.46 -7.91 -31.49
CA ASP A 202 2.67 -6.74 -31.90
C ASP A 202 1.21 -7.09 -32.20
N GLN A 203 0.95 -8.26 -32.78
CA GLN A 203 -0.40 -8.75 -33.05
C GLN A 203 -1.21 -8.86 -31.75
N TYR A 204 -0.64 -9.49 -30.73
CA TYR A 204 -1.33 -9.71 -29.46
C TYR A 204 -1.39 -8.44 -28.62
N LEU A 205 -0.32 -7.66 -28.59
CA LEU A 205 -0.31 -6.38 -27.87
C LEU A 205 -1.35 -5.43 -28.43
N THR A 206 -1.46 -5.30 -29.76
CA THR A 206 -2.44 -4.41 -30.38
C THR A 206 -3.85 -4.79 -29.95
N LYS A 207 -4.24 -6.07 -30.08
CA LYS A 207 -5.57 -6.54 -29.69
C LYS A 207 -5.95 -6.19 -28.25
N TYR A 208 -5.02 -6.33 -27.29
CA TYR A 208 -5.34 -6.18 -25.87
C TYR A 208 -5.11 -4.77 -25.31
N TYR A 209 -4.16 -4.02 -25.87
CA TYR A 209 -3.87 -2.64 -25.44
C TYR A 209 -4.63 -1.58 -26.24
N THR A 210 -5.52 -1.99 -27.15
CA THR A 210 -6.49 -1.10 -27.82
C THR A 210 -7.94 -1.53 -27.56
N ALA A 211 -8.14 -2.55 -26.71
CA ALA A 211 -9.48 -3.06 -26.41
C ALA A 211 -10.29 -2.03 -25.62
N GLU A 212 -11.53 -1.82 -26.07
CA GLU A 212 -12.53 -1.06 -25.32
C GLU A 212 -13.21 -1.94 -24.27
N GLY A 213 -13.55 -1.31 -23.15
CA GLY A 213 -14.26 -1.94 -22.06
C GLY A 213 -15.74 -2.17 -22.37
N GLU A 214 -16.27 -3.32 -21.99
CA GLU A 214 -17.71 -3.55 -21.99
C GLU A 214 -18.40 -2.68 -20.92
N GLN A 215 -19.57 -2.14 -21.24
CA GLN A 215 -20.41 -1.43 -20.27
C GLN A 215 -21.07 -2.42 -19.29
N VAL A 216 -20.75 -2.30 -18.01
CA VAL A 216 -21.30 -3.16 -16.94
C VAL A 216 -22.48 -2.56 -16.21
N ARG A 217 -22.57 -1.23 -16.21
CA ARG A 217 -23.70 -0.44 -15.72
C ARG A 217 -23.77 0.83 -16.55
N GLU A 218 -24.91 1.52 -16.50
CA GLU A 218 -25.05 2.81 -17.13
C GLU A 218 -23.90 3.76 -16.71
N GLY A 219 -23.17 4.28 -17.70
CA GLY A 219 -21.98 5.12 -17.50
C GLY A 219 -20.73 4.45 -16.92
N VAL A 220 -20.72 3.12 -16.71
CA VAL A 220 -19.57 2.38 -16.13
C VAL A 220 -19.11 1.27 -17.06
N PHE A 221 -17.84 1.32 -17.45
CA PHE A 221 -17.20 0.37 -18.35
C PHE A 221 -16.14 -0.44 -17.61
N LYS A 222 -15.91 -1.69 -17.98
CA LYS A 222 -14.76 -2.47 -17.46
C LYS A 222 -13.47 -1.82 -17.95
N SER A 223 -12.49 -1.68 -17.07
CA SER A 223 -11.15 -1.28 -17.53
C SER A 223 -10.46 -2.43 -18.27
N THR A 224 -9.58 -2.10 -19.21
CA THR A 224 -8.79 -3.07 -19.98
C THR A 224 -7.28 -2.84 -19.78
N LEU A 225 -6.43 -3.61 -20.46
CA LEU A 225 -4.99 -3.35 -20.46
C LEU A 225 -4.62 -2.00 -21.08
N ALA A 226 -5.47 -1.41 -21.93
CA ALA A 226 -5.29 -0.06 -22.45
C ALA A 226 -5.29 0.99 -21.33
N ASP A 227 -6.03 0.74 -20.25
CA ASP A 227 -6.18 1.63 -19.10
C ASP A 227 -5.07 1.47 -18.04
N ALA A 228 -4.22 0.45 -18.16
CA ALA A 228 -3.33 0.02 -17.07
C ALA A 228 -2.43 1.14 -16.54
N ALA A 229 -1.85 1.95 -17.44
CA ALA A 229 -1.00 3.08 -17.07
C ALA A 229 -1.78 4.17 -16.31
N ALA A 230 -3.00 4.47 -16.75
CA ALA A 230 -3.83 5.50 -16.14
C ALA A 230 -4.38 5.06 -14.77
N ILE A 231 -4.74 3.78 -14.62
CA ILE A 231 -5.09 3.18 -13.32
C ILE A 231 -3.90 3.26 -12.36
N ALA A 232 -2.69 2.93 -12.82
CA ALA A 232 -1.50 2.96 -12.00
C ALA A 232 -1.09 4.39 -11.59
N ALA A 233 -1.34 5.37 -12.47
CA ALA A 233 -1.18 6.78 -12.15
C ALA A 233 -2.21 7.24 -11.12
N GLN A 234 -3.47 6.81 -11.24
CA GLN A 234 -4.55 7.23 -10.34
C GLN A 234 -4.43 6.60 -8.94
N LYS A 235 -4.03 5.33 -8.86
CA LYS A 235 -3.80 4.50 -7.64
C LYS A 235 -5.02 4.25 -6.76
N THR A 236 -5.81 5.28 -6.48
CA THR A 236 -6.92 5.27 -5.52
C THR A 236 -8.23 5.70 -6.18
N CYS A 237 -9.34 5.16 -5.66
CA CYS A 237 -10.68 5.57 -6.03
C CYS A 237 -10.96 6.97 -5.45
N PRO A 238 -11.32 7.97 -6.27
CA PRO A 238 -11.51 9.35 -5.77
C PRO A 238 -12.79 9.53 -4.93
N VAL A 239 -13.65 8.52 -4.83
CA VAL A 239 -14.91 8.58 -4.07
C VAL A 239 -14.78 7.97 -2.67
N MET A 240 -14.01 6.89 -2.55
CA MET A 240 -13.87 6.10 -1.32
C MET A 240 -12.43 6.08 -0.78
N ASP A 241 -11.47 6.67 -1.51
CA ASP A 241 -10.03 6.64 -1.23
C ASP A 241 -9.40 5.24 -1.13
N GLU A 242 -10.13 4.20 -1.56
CA GLU A 242 -9.67 2.81 -1.60
C GLU A 242 -8.72 2.52 -2.78
N PRO A 243 -7.75 1.59 -2.66
CA PRO A 243 -6.87 1.20 -3.75
C PRO A 243 -7.61 0.62 -4.96
N LEU A 244 -7.23 1.06 -6.17
CA LEU A 244 -7.74 0.48 -7.41
C LEU A 244 -7.19 -0.94 -7.60
N GLY A 245 -8.07 -1.90 -7.90
CA GLY A 245 -7.73 -3.32 -7.99
C GLY A 245 -8.02 -4.13 -6.72
N GLY A 246 -8.19 -3.48 -5.57
CA GLY A 246 -8.51 -4.17 -4.31
C GLY A 246 -9.92 -4.78 -4.26
N MET A 247 -10.83 -4.26 -5.10
CA MET A 247 -12.23 -4.73 -5.21
C MET A 247 -12.53 -5.36 -6.58
N GLY A 248 -11.50 -5.91 -7.23
CA GLY A 248 -11.58 -6.44 -8.59
C GLY A 248 -11.22 -5.40 -9.65
N VAL A 249 -11.62 -5.66 -10.90
CA VAL A 249 -11.31 -4.80 -12.04
C VAL A 249 -11.94 -3.41 -11.84
N PRO A 250 -11.15 -2.32 -11.85
CA PRO A 250 -11.68 -0.97 -11.75
C PRO A 250 -12.71 -0.67 -12.83
N GLY A 251 -13.76 0.07 -12.46
CA GLY A 251 -14.70 0.63 -13.42
C GLY A 251 -14.15 1.93 -14.02
N LYS A 252 -14.23 2.09 -15.33
CA LYS A 252 -13.94 3.33 -16.07
C LYS A 252 -15.23 4.14 -16.24
N VAL A 253 -15.21 5.39 -15.82
CA VAL A 253 -16.36 6.31 -15.90
C VAL A 253 -15.94 7.57 -16.64
N ASN A 254 -16.81 8.04 -17.54
CA ASN A 254 -16.62 9.31 -18.22
C ASN A 254 -17.03 10.45 -17.28
N VAL A 255 -16.09 11.31 -16.94
CA VAL A 255 -16.29 12.52 -16.12
C VAL A 255 -15.84 13.72 -16.95
N ASN A 256 -16.77 14.41 -17.60
CA ASN A 256 -16.49 15.55 -18.49
C ASN A 256 -15.44 15.25 -19.58
N GLY A 257 -15.57 14.11 -20.26
CA GLY A 257 -14.66 13.67 -21.33
C GLY A 257 -13.35 13.06 -20.84
N LYS A 258 -13.22 12.83 -19.52
CA LYS A 258 -12.05 12.20 -18.91
C LYS A 258 -12.37 10.81 -18.37
N ALA A 259 -11.45 9.87 -18.54
CA ALA A 259 -11.53 8.56 -17.92
C ALA A 259 -11.08 8.63 -16.46
N VAL A 260 -12.03 8.42 -15.55
CA VAL A 260 -11.77 8.29 -14.11
C VAL A 260 -12.12 6.87 -13.67
N TYR A 261 -11.23 6.28 -12.87
CA TYR A 261 -11.35 4.90 -12.44
C TYR A 261 -11.94 4.79 -11.03
N ILE A 262 -12.81 3.82 -10.79
CA ILE A 262 -13.47 3.59 -9.48
C ILE A 262 -13.30 2.14 -9.04
N CYS A 263 -13.18 1.92 -7.74
CA CYS A 263 -13.01 0.59 -7.16
C CYS A 263 -14.26 -0.29 -7.32
N CYS A 264 -15.45 0.31 -7.36
CA CYS A 264 -16.71 -0.41 -7.55
C CYS A 264 -17.74 0.43 -8.32
N PRO A 265 -18.71 -0.19 -9.02
CA PRO A 265 -19.65 0.57 -9.83
C PRO A 265 -20.62 1.44 -9.03
N GLY A 266 -20.70 1.28 -7.70
CA GLY A 266 -21.54 2.11 -6.83
C GLY A 266 -21.10 3.57 -6.74
N CYS A 267 -19.84 3.87 -7.05
CA CYS A 267 -19.28 5.22 -6.97
C CYS A 267 -19.63 6.12 -8.17
N ALA A 268 -20.09 5.53 -9.28
CA ALA A 268 -20.26 6.23 -10.56
C ALA A 268 -21.24 7.41 -10.48
N LYS A 269 -22.39 7.22 -9.80
CA LYS A 269 -23.41 8.28 -9.68
C LYS A 269 -22.88 9.53 -8.99
N LYS A 270 -22.12 9.37 -7.90
CA LYS A 270 -21.49 10.50 -7.19
C LYS A 270 -20.48 11.21 -8.10
N LEU A 271 -19.66 10.42 -8.79
CA LEU A 271 -18.61 10.91 -9.68
C LEU A 271 -19.14 11.82 -10.79
N VAL A 272 -20.25 11.43 -11.41
CA VAL A 272 -20.91 12.16 -12.49
C VAL A 272 -21.73 13.35 -11.99
N ALA A 273 -22.23 13.30 -10.75
CA ALA A 273 -22.98 14.41 -10.14
C ALA A 273 -22.09 15.63 -9.83
N ASP A 274 -20.85 15.40 -9.37
CA ASP A 274 -19.90 16.45 -8.99
C ASP A 274 -18.56 16.34 -9.76
N PRO A 275 -18.55 16.45 -11.10
CA PRO A 275 -17.37 16.15 -11.91
C PRO A 275 -16.17 17.04 -11.59
N GLU A 276 -16.41 18.34 -11.40
CA GLU A 276 -15.35 19.32 -11.09
C GLU A 276 -14.66 19.03 -9.76
N LYS A 277 -15.44 18.63 -8.74
CA LYS A 277 -14.92 18.27 -7.42
C LYS A 277 -13.93 17.11 -7.51
N TYR A 278 -14.30 16.04 -8.20
CA TYR A 278 -13.45 14.85 -8.31
C TYR A 278 -12.24 15.07 -9.23
N LEU A 279 -12.41 15.81 -10.33
CA LEU A 279 -11.29 16.17 -11.20
C LEU A 279 -10.29 17.10 -10.48
N ALA A 280 -10.77 18.05 -9.67
CA ALA A 280 -9.92 18.90 -8.84
C ALA A 280 -9.17 18.09 -7.78
N ALA A 281 -9.83 17.14 -7.12
CA ALA A 281 -9.20 16.26 -6.14
C ALA A 281 -8.09 15.39 -6.78
N LEU A 282 -8.32 14.84 -7.97
CA LEU A 282 -7.31 14.10 -8.72
C LEU A 282 -6.13 15.01 -9.11
N LYS A 283 -6.41 16.21 -9.61
CA LYS A 283 -5.38 17.19 -9.97
C LYS A 283 -4.53 17.62 -8.76
N ALA A 284 -5.15 17.81 -7.59
CA ALA A 284 -4.44 18.12 -6.35
C ALA A 284 -3.48 16.99 -5.92
N LYS A 285 -3.83 15.74 -6.24
CA LYS A 285 -2.97 14.55 -6.08
C LYS A 285 -1.96 14.36 -7.23
N GLY A 286 -1.83 15.33 -8.15
CA GLY A 286 -0.93 15.25 -9.31
C GLY A 286 -1.38 14.32 -10.42
N ILE A 287 -2.64 13.87 -10.38
CA ILE A 287 -3.20 12.91 -11.34
C ILE A 287 -3.92 13.68 -12.44
N THR A 288 -3.55 13.40 -13.70
CA THR A 288 -4.25 13.94 -14.87
C THR A 288 -4.96 12.79 -15.59
N PRO A 289 -6.30 12.69 -15.46
CA PRO A 289 -7.08 11.71 -16.18
C PRO A 289 -6.89 11.81 -17.71
N PRO A 290 -6.74 10.68 -18.42
CA PRO A 290 -6.69 10.70 -19.88
C PRO A 290 -8.08 11.04 -20.46
N ALA A 291 -8.13 11.24 -21.78
CA ALA A 291 -9.42 11.25 -22.47
C ALA A 291 -10.13 9.91 -22.27
N PHE A 292 -11.46 9.94 -22.21
CA PHE A 292 -12.28 8.75 -21.99
C PHE A 292 -12.22 7.76 -23.15
#